data_AF-A0A8J3HZZ8-F1
#
_entry.id   AF-A0A8J3HZZ8-F1
#
_cell.length_a   1.000
_cell.length_b   1.000
_cell.length_c   1.000
_cell.angle_alpha   90.00
_cell.angle_beta   90.00
_cell.angle_gamma   90.00
#
_symmetry.space_group_name_H-M   'P 1'
#
loop_
_entity.id
_entity.type
_entity.pdbx_description
1 polymer ?
#
loop_
_entity_poly.entity_id
_entity_poly.type
_entity_poly.pdbx_seq_one_letter_code
_entity_poly.pdbx_strand_id
1 'polypeptide(L)'
;MQEANEVAFTLDGTLAANPHLHDYFHYLTFSQSGDIQMGDGAGQFVIAIVKGKFSIKPLDQRTLQLYLYDLVELDPHKPVRALEPYIVKVTREEGLFAFRQIWWEYKNEDQEQWPCILYWARYVFEPDPLKLLSSNREKSLYHRIMVEPDTRYYYSQDDRDADTLTLADLRSLGVSPQTDAYIRDVYKHSFAHNDVQQT
;
A
#
# COMPACT_ATOMS: atom_id res chain seq x y z
N MET A 1 30.00 13.02 27.02
CA MET A 1 29.65 12.22 25.83
C MET A 1 28.19 12.55 25.54
N GLN A 2 27.94 13.46 24.60
CA GLN A 2 26.57 13.77 24.18
C GLN A 2 26.09 12.58 23.38
N GLU A 3 25.06 11.88 23.87
CA GLU A 3 24.28 10.97 23.04
C GLU A 3 23.77 11.80 21.86
N ALA A 4 24.22 11.47 20.66
CA ALA A 4 23.62 11.99 19.45
C ALA A 4 22.13 11.67 19.54
N ASN A 5 21.31 12.72 19.61
CA ASN A 5 19.86 12.58 19.66
C ASN A 5 19.44 12.11 18.26
N GLU A 6 19.57 10.81 18.00
CA GLU A 6 19.27 10.20 16.72
C GLU A 6 17.77 10.41 16.47
N VAL A 7 17.47 11.32 15.55
CA VAL A 7 16.12 11.79 15.26
C VAL A 7 15.34 10.62 14.68
N ALA A 8 14.22 10.26 15.32
CA ALA A 8 13.30 9.26 14.79
C ALA A 8 12.74 9.71 13.42
N PHE A 9 12.46 8.75 12.55
CA PHE A 9 11.88 9.04 11.24
C PHE A 9 10.52 9.76 11.36
N THR A 10 10.20 10.57 10.35
CA THR A 10 8.93 11.29 10.26
C THR A 10 7.98 10.61 9.27
N LEU A 11 6.67 10.76 9.49
CA LEU A 11 5.66 10.45 8.47
C LEU A 11 5.20 11.77 7.86
N ASP A 12 5.60 12.04 6.62
CA ASP A 12 5.20 13.22 5.85
C ASP A 12 4.80 12.83 4.42
N GLY A 13 3.75 13.46 3.89
CA GLY A 13 3.30 13.18 2.53
C GLY A 13 2.52 11.88 2.38
N THR A 14 2.54 11.30 1.18
CA THR A 14 1.76 10.11 0.83
C THR A 14 2.59 8.85 0.90
N LEU A 15 2.05 7.85 1.58
CA LEU A 15 2.53 6.49 1.64
C LEU A 15 1.57 5.58 0.87
N ALA A 16 2.04 4.91 -0.17
CA ALA A 16 1.25 3.94 -0.94
C ALA A 16 1.64 2.52 -0.55
N ALA A 17 0.66 1.67 -0.27
CA ALA A 17 0.87 0.25 0.01
C ALA A 17 0.94 -0.54 -1.28
N ASN A 18 1.97 -1.38 -1.40
CA ASN A 18 2.19 -2.27 -2.54
C ASN A 18 2.02 -1.57 -3.91
N PRO A 19 2.69 -0.44 -4.19
CA PRO A 19 2.39 0.35 -5.40
C PRO A 19 2.85 -0.31 -6.71
N HIS A 20 3.43 -1.51 -6.64
CA HIS A 20 3.62 -2.39 -7.80
C HIS A 20 2.29 -2.96 -8.34
N LEU A 21 1.19 -2.83 -7.59
CA LEU A 21 -0.16 -3.24 -7.98
C LEU A 21 -0.90 -2.10 -8.68
N HIS A 22 -0.68 -1.93 -9.98
CA HIS A 22 -1.17 -0.77 -10.74
C HIS A 22 -2.67 -0.45 -10.55
N ASP A 23 -3.53 -1.47 -10.57
CA ASP A 23 -4.98 -1.29 -10.45
C ASP A 23 -5.49 -1.33 -9.01
N TYR A 24 -4.62 -1.37 -8.00
CA TYR A 24 -5.01 -1.30 -6.60
C TYR A 24 -4.39 -0.08 -5.96
N PHE A 25 -5.21 0.75 -5.31
CA PHE A 25 -4.69 1.84 -4.51
C PHE A 25 -5.06 1.63 -3.05
N HIS A 26 -4.05 1.84 -2.22
CA HIS A 26 -4.16 1.83 -0.78
C HIS A 26 -3.14 2.84 -0.29
N TYR A 27 -3.59 3.95 0.27
CA TYR A 27 -2.68 5.03 0.62
C TYR A 27 -3.02 5.67 1.97
N LEU A 28 -2.00 6.30 2.55
CA LEU A 28 -2.07 7.12 3.75
C LEU A 28 -1.35 8.44 3.44
N THR A 29 -2.05 9.57 3.56
CA THR A 29 -1.48 10.90 3.36
C THR A 29 -1.45 11.64 4.68
N PHE A 30 -0.25 12.02 5.12
CA PHE A 30 0.02 12.73 6.36
C PHE A 30 0.37 14.19 6.07
N SER A 31 -0.34 15.13 6.70
CA SER A 31 -0.01 16.54 6.63
C SER A 31 0.85 16.99 7.81
N GLN A 32 1.58 18.09 7.63
CA GLN A 32 2.31 18.74 8.72
C GLN A 32 1.39 19.35 9.80
N SER A 33 0.11 19.58 9.49
CA SER A 33 -0.90 20.07 10.43
C SER A 33 -1.49 18.97 11.33
N GLY A 34 -1.04 17.72 11.19
CA GLY A 34 -1.56 16.58 11.95
C GLY A 34 -2.83 15.99 11.37
N ASP A 35 -3.16 16.28 10.10
CA ASP A 35 -4.28 15.65 9.39
C ASP A 35 -3.83 14.37 8.69
N ILE A 36 -4.73 13.39 8.65
CA ILE A 36 -4.54 12.15 7.90
C ILE A 36 -5.71 11.93 6.94
N GLN A 37 -5.40 11.50 5.72
CA GLN A 37 -6.35 10.93 4.79
C GLN A 37 -5.88 9.52 4.43
N MET A 38 -6.78 8.55 4.52
CA MET A 38 -6.51 7.16 4.17
C MET A 38 -7.50 6.74 3.10
N GLY A 39 -7.05 6.03 2.08
CA GLY A 39 -7.91 5.63 0.97
C GLY A 39 -7.63 4.21 0.54
N ASP A 40 -8.69 3.52 0.13
CA ASP A 40 -8.63 2.17 -0.41
C ASP A 40 -9.56 2.03 -1.61
N GLY A 41 -9.09 1.33 -2.63
CA GLY A 41 -9.86 1.10 -3.84
C GLY A 41 -9.08 0.38 -4.92
N ALA A 42 -9.70 0.27 -6.09
CA ALA A 42 -9.10 -0.42 -7.22
C ALA A 42 -9.69 0.08 -8.55
N GLY A 43 -8.84 0.18 -9.57
CA GLY A 43 -9.17 0.72 -10.87
C GLY A 43 -9.84 2.10 -10.73
N GLN A 44 -11.08 2.21 -11.21
CA GLN A 44 -11.87 3.44 -11.14
C GLN A 44 -12.78 3.53 -9.90
N PHE A 45 -12.73 2.55 -8.99
CA PHE A 45 -13.64 2.45 -7.85
C PHE A 45 -12.94 2.77 -6.54
N VAL A 46 -13.42 3.82 -5.88
CA VAL A 46 -13.06 4.12 -4.49
C VAL A 46 -13.95 3.28 -3.58
N ILE A 47 -13.34 2.39 -2.80
CA ILE A 47 -14.07 1.56 -1.84
C ILE A 47 -14.37 2.39 -0.60
N ALA A 48 -13.40 3.15 -0.11
CA ALA A 48 -13.57 4.00 1.05
C ALA A 48 -12.48 5.07 1.16
N ILE A 49 -12.84 6.21 1.75
CA ILE A 49 -11.91 7.25 2.20
C ILE A 49 -12.16 7.48 3.68
N VAL A 50 -11.10 7.57 4.47
CA VAL A 50 -11.16 7.98 5.88
C VAL A 50 -10.35 9.25 6.06
N LYS A 51 -10.88 10.22 6.79
CA LYS A 51 -10.17 11.44 7.18
C LYS A 51 -10.15 11.57 8.70
N GLY A 52 -9.13 12.22 9.24
CA GLY A 52 -9.09 12.56 10.65
C GLY A 52 -7.77 13.18 11.05
N LYS A 53 -7.34 12.91 12.28
CA LYS A 53 -6.12 13.45 12.88
C LYS A 53 -5.16 12.34 13.30
N PHE A 54 -3.90 12.70 13.41
CA PHE A 54 -2.88 11.80 13.93
C PHE A 54 -1.91 12.50 14.88
N SER A 55 -1.29 11.70 15.75
CA SER A 55 -0.12 12.11 16.53
C SER A 55 0.89 10.97 16.59
N ILE A 56 2.17 11.32 16.68
CA ILE A 56 3.28 10.37 16.65
C ILE A 56 3.99 10.39 17.99
N LYS A 57 4.24 9.20 18.53
CA LYS A 57 5.14 8.97 19.66
C LYS A 57 6.29 8.08 19.21
N PRO A 58 7.51 8.62 19.02
CA PRO A 58 8.68 7.80 18.75
C PRO A 58 8.91 6.78 19.85
N LEU A 59 9.24 5.54 19.48
CA LEU A 59 9.68 4.50 20.41
C LEU A 59 11.20 4.32 20.33
N ASP A 60 11.72 4.30 19.11
CA ASP A 60 13.14 4.26 18.78
C ASP A 60 13.36 4.89 17.39
N GLN A 61 14.54 4.71 16.80
CA GLN A 61 14.90 5.28 15.48
C GLN A 61 14.13 4.70 14.30
N ARG A 62 13.64 3.47 14.43
CA ARG A 62 12.97 2.70 13.38
C ARG A 62 11.52 2.38 13.72
N THR A 63 11.09 2.68 14.94
CA THR A 63 9.74 2.37 15.41
C THR A 63 9.06 3.60 16.01
N LEU A 64 7.80 3.81 15.66
CA LEU A 64 6.92 4.79 16.30
C LEU A 64 5.54 4.19 16.62
N GLN A 65 4.84 4.83 17.55
CA GLN A 65 3.40 4.66 17.74
C GLN A 65 2.66 5.80 17.06
N LEU A 66 1.75 5.43 16.16
CA LEU A 66 0.84 6.33 15.47
C LEU A 66 -0.52 6.25 16.16
N TYR A 67 -0.96 7.34 16.77
CA TYR A 67 -2.29 7.45 17.34
C TYR A 67 -3.20 8.16 16.35
N LEU A 68 -4.28 7.49 15.96
CA LEU A 68 -5.26 7.96 14.98
C LEU A 68 -6.58 8.28 15.69
N TYR A 69 -7.11 9.48 15.46
CA TYR A 69 -8.29 9.98 16.17
C TYR A 69 -9.10 10.96 15.32
N ASP A 70 -10.28 11.33 15.80
CA ASP A 70 -11.27 12.14 15.06
C ASP A 70 -11.53 11.58 13.65
N LEU A 71 -11.61 10.25 13.54
CA LEU A 71 -11.69 9.53 12.28
C LEU A 71 -13.13 9.49 11.75
N VAL A 72 -13.26 9.78 10.46
CA VAL A 72 -14.53 9.80 9.73
C VAL A 72 -14.38 9.08 8.41
N GLU A 73 -15.19 8.04 8.20
CA GLU A 73 -15.33 7.34 6.93
C GLU A 73 -16.30 8.09 6.01
N LEU A 74 -15.86 8.30 4.78
CA LEU A 74 -16.58 8.90 3.67
C LEU A 74 -16.75 7.81 2.60
N ASP A 75 -17.99 7.35 2.43
CA ASP A 75 -18.41 6.47 1.35
C ASP A 75 -19.49 7.22 0.55
N PRO A 76 -19.31 7.43 -0.77
CA PRO A 76 -20.27 8.21 -1.58
C PRO A 76 -21.68 7.59 -1.60
N HIS A 77 -21.83 6.34 -1.20
CA HIS A 77 -23.09 5.61 -1.21
C HIS A 77 -23.67 5.35 0.18
N LYS A 78 -22.99 5.76 1.25
CA LYS A 78 -23.46 5.53 2.63
C LYS A 78 -23.40 6.82 3.47
N PRO A 79 -24.18 6.90 4.56
CA PRO A 79 -24.01 7.97 5.53
C PRO A 79 -22.59 8.00 6.08
N VAL A 80 -22.12 9.22 6.37
CA VAL A 80 -20.84 9.46 7.04
C VAL A 80 -20.81 8.70 8.37
N ARG A 81 -19.73 7.95 8.61
CA ARG A 81 -19.56 7.11 9.81
C ARG A 81 -18.34 7.56 10.60
N ALA A 82 -18.54 7.89 11.88
CA ALA A 82 -17.43 8.09 12.81
C ALA A 82 -16.77 6.75 13.15
N LEU A 83 -15.44 6.73 13.23
CA LEU A 83 -14.67 5.55 13.61
C LEU A 83 -14.00 5.77 14.97
N GLU A 84 -13.87 4.70 15.74
CA GLU A 84 -13.17 4.73 17.03
C GLU A 84 -11.68 5.05 16.85
N PRO A 85 -11.08 5.84 17.76
CA PRO A 85 -9.64 6.08 17.76
C PRO A 85 -8.88 4.80 18.09
N TYR A 86 -7.67 4.65 17.55
CA TYR A 86 -6.83 3.49 17.83
C TYR A 86 -5.35 3.78 17.56
N ILE A 87 -4.50 2.85 18.00
CA ILE A 87 -3.04 2.95 17.93
C ILE A 87 -2.51 1.93 16.93
N VAL A 88 -1.56 2.38 16.12
CA VAL A 88 -0.81 1.54 15.17
C VAL A 88 0.66 1.64 15.49
N LYS A 89 1.36 0.50 15.52
CA LYS A 89 2.82 0.48 15.54
C LYS A 89 3.31 0.61 14.10
N VAL A 90 4.24 1.53 13.86
CA VAL A 90 4.87 1.71 12.55
C VAL A 90 6.35 1.40 12.67
N THR A 91 6.85 0.53 11.80
CA THR A 91 8.27 0.16 11.73
C THR A 91 8.82 0.53 10.36
N ARG A 92 9.90 1.31 10.31
CA ARG A 92 10.67 1.61 9.10
C ARG A 92 11.76 0.56 8.94
N GLU A 93 11.66 -0.22 7.86
CA GLU A 93 12.66 -1.20 7.46
C GLU A 93 13.53 -0.61 6.35
N GLU A 94 14.84 -0.56 6.56
CA GLU A 94 15.81 -0.12 5.54
C GLU A 94 16.38 -1.34 4.82
N GLY A 95 16.53 -1.23 3.51
CA GLY A 95 17.04 -2.30 2.67
C GLY A 95 16.63 -2.12 1.21
N LEU A 96 17.22 -2.93 0.33
CA LEU A 96 16.84 -2.96 -1.07
C LEU A 96 15.62 -3.87 -1.25
N PHE A 97 14.50 -3.27 -1.68
CA PHE A 97 13.27 -4.00 -1.95
C PHE A 97 12.86 -3.78 -3.40
N ALA A 98 13.00 -4.79 -4.25
CA ALA A 98 12.60 -4.73 -5.64
C ALA A 98 11.31 -5.50 -5.87
N PHE A 99 10.36 -4.91 -6.60
CA PHE A 99 9.11 -5.55 -7.00
C PHE A 99 8.85 -5.32 -8.47
N ARG A 100 8.36 -6.34 -9.17
CA ARG A 100 7.93 -6.15 -10.55
C ARG A 100 6.59 -5.42 -10.56
N GLN A 101 6.44 -4.38 -11.37
CA GLN A 101 5.11 -3.81 -11.59
C GLN A 101 4.21 -4.82 -12.31
N ILE A 102 2.98 -4.95 -11.84
CA ILE A 102 1.98 -5.80 -12.47
C ILE A 102 1.20 -4.94 -13.45
N TRP A 103 1.46 -5.15 -14.75
CA TRP A 103 0.71 -4.50 -15.82
C TRP A 103 0.29 -5.53 -16.88
N TRP A 104 -0.97 -5.49 -17.28
CA TRP A 104 -1.63 -6.43 -18.20
C TRP A 104 -1.08 -6.36 -19.63
N GLU A 105 -0.43 -5.26 -19.97
CA GLU A 105 0.00 -4.92 -21.34
C GLU A 105 1.29 -5.65 -21.75
N TYR A 106 2.13 -6.06 -20.78
CA TYR A 106 3.46 -6.64 -21.05
C TYR A 106 3.51 -8.14 -21.39
N LYS A 107 2.36 -8.78 -21.68
CA LYS A 107 2.29 -10.23 -21.91
C LYS A 107 3.13 -10.70 -23.10
N ASN A 108 3.40 -9.81 -24.06
CA ASN A 108 4.14 -10.11 -25.29
C ASN A 108 5.47 -9.35 -25.40
N GLU A 109 5.88 -8.64 -24.34
CA GLU A 109 7.10 -7.85 -24.34
C GLU A 109 8.28 -8.64 -23.77
N ASP A 110 9.49 -8.22 -24.14
CA ASP A 110 10.73 -8.74 -23.58
C ASP A 110 10.74 -8.54 -22.05
N GLN A 111 10.93 -9.62 -21.31
CA GLN A 111 10.91 -9.59 -19.85
C GLN A 111 11.98 -8.68 -19.27
N GLU A 112 13.10 -8.50 -19.98
CA GLU A 112 14.17 -7.59 -19.58
C GLU A 112 13.70 -6.14 -19.50
N GLN A 113 12.67 -5.77 -20.25
CA GLN A 113 12.10 -4.41 -20.27
C GLN A 113 11.00 -4.20 -19.24
N TRP A 114 10.61 -5.25 -18.50
CA TRP A 114 9.51 -5.14 -17.55
C TRP A 114 9.85 -4.12 -16.45
N PRO A 115 8.95 -3.15 -16.19
CA PRO A 115 9.18 -2.15 -15.16
C PRO A 115 9.15 -2.79 -13.79
N CYS A 116 10.10 -2.38 -12.97
CA CYS A 116 10.25 -2.78 -11.58
C CYS A 116 10.39 -1.53 -10.72
N ILE A 117 9.82 -1.57 -9.53
CA ILE A 117 10.00 -0.54 -8.52
C ILE A 117 11.04 -1.01 -7.53
N LEU A 118 12.04 -0.18 -7.27
CA LEU A 118 13.07 -0.40 -6.28
C LEU A 118 12.85 0.56 -5.11
N TYR A 119 12.78 0.03 -3.89
CA TYR A 119 12.72 0.82 -2.67
C TYR A 119 13.98 0.67 -1.83
N TRP A 120 14.34 1.75 -1.12
CA TRP A 120 15.43 1.77 -0.13
C TRP A 120 14.95 1.66 1.32
N ALA A 121 13.67 1.98 1.54
CA ALA A 121 12.99 1.80 2.79
C ALA A 121 11.53 1.43 2.54
N ARG A 122 10.94 0.73 3.51
CA ARG A 122 9.50 0.47 3.55
C ARG A 122 8.97 0.62 4.96
N TYR A 123 7.70 0.95 5.08
CA TYR A 123 7.01 1.11 6.35
C TYR A 123 6.03 -0.03 6.55
N VAL A 124 6.06 -0.64 7.73
CA VAL A 124 5.18 -1.72 8.14
C VAL A 124 4.28 -1.20 9.26
N PHE A 125 2.97 -1.31 9.05
CA PHE A 125 1.95 -0.89 10.01
C PHE A 125 1.31 -2.12 10.66
N GLU A 126 1.33 -2.17 11.98
CA GLU A 126 0.80 -3.28 12.78
C GLU A 126 -0.22 -2.74 13.81
N PRO A 127 -1.54 -2.90 13.56
CA PRO A 127 -2.18 -3.43 12.35
C PRO A 127 -2.19 -2.45 11.17
N ASP A 128 -2.61 -2.90 9.98
CA ASP A 128 -2.96 -2.01 8.86
C ASP A 128 -3.94 -0.91 9.31
N PRO A 129 -3.67 0.39 9.06
CA PRO A 129 -4.54 1.51 9.44
C PRO A 129 -5.91 1.49 8.75
N LEU A 130 -6.07 0.72 7.69
CA LEU A 130 -7.35 0.57 7.02
C LEU A 130 -8.03 -0.76 7.35
N LYS A 131 -7.51 -1.52 8.33
CA LYS A 131 -8.13 -2.77 8.80
C LYS A 131 -9.58 -2.60 9.26
N LEU A 132 -9.95 -1.45 9.82
CA LEU A 132 -11.33 -1.15 10.24
C LEU A 132 -12.34 -1.13 9.07
N LEU A 133 -11.85 -1.09 7.82
CA LEU A 133 -12.63 -1.13 6.60
C LEU A 133 -12.72 -2.53 5.99
N SER A 134 -12.18 -3.58 6.64
CA SER A 134 -12.06 -4.93 6.08
C SER A 134 -13.39 -5.50 5.55
N SER A 135 -14.51 -5.19 6.20
CA SER A 135 -15.83 -5.68 5.75
C SER A 135 -16.27 -5.13 4.39
N ASN A 136 -15.82 -3.93 4.01
CA ASN A 136 -16.06 -3.36 2.68
C ASN A 136 -15.05 -3.95 1.67
N ARG A 137 -13.81 -4.17 2.10
CA ARG A 137 -12.72 -4.74 1.30
C ARG A 137 -12.98 -6.16 0.86
N GLU A 138 -13.43 -7.02 1.76
CA GLU A 138 -13.73 -8.42 1.49
C GLU A 138 -14.82 -8.58 0.42
N LYS A 139 -15.66 -7.57 0.20
CA LYS A 139 -16.68 -7.56 -0.86
C LYS A 139 -16.13 -7.07 -2.21
N SER A 140 -14.98 -6.40 -2.23
CA SER A 140 -14.35 -5.95 -3.47
C SER A 140 -13.71 -7.13 -4.19
N LEU A 141 -14.15 -7.37 -5.42
CA LEU A 141 -13.58 -8.38 -6.30
C LEU A 141 -12.08 -8.14 -6.50
N TYR A 142 -11.67 -6.87 -6.63
CA TYR A 142 -10.26 -6.52 -6.77
C TYR A 142 -9.47 -6.87 -5.52
N HIS A 143 -9.97 -6.55 -4.32
CA HIS A 143 -9.27 -6.93 -3.09
C HIS A 143 -9.11 -8.45 -2.98
N ARG A 144 -10.15 -9.22 -3.33
CA ARG A 144 -10.11 -10.68 -3.32
C ARG A 144 -9.16 -11.31 -4.35
N ILE A 145 -8.90 -10.62 -5.46
CA ILE A 145 -8.05 -11.12 -6.56
C ILE A 145 -6.62 -10.60 -6.44
N MET A 146 -6.45 -9.35 -6.00
CA MET A 146 -5.20 -8.60 -6.00
C MET A 146 -4.55 -8.51 -4.62
N VAL A 147 -5.17 -9.03 -3.57
CA VAL A 147 -4.57 -9.08 -2.23
C VAL A 147 -4.80 -10.49 -1.69
N GLU A 148 -3.75 -11.30 -1.60
CA GLU A 148 -3.84 -12.60 -0.90
C GLU A 148 -4.21 -12.37 0.57
N PRO A 149 -4.92 -13.30 1.23
CA PRO A 149 -5.35 -13.18 2.63
C PRO A 149 -4.22 -12.85 3.63
N ASP A 150 -2.99 -13.25 3.29
CA ASP A 150 -1.79 -13.06 4.11
C ASP A 150 -0.84 -11.97 3.57
N THR A 151 -1.28 -11.17 2.59
CA THR A 151 -0.45 -10.10 2.02
C THR A 151 -0.20 -9.04 3.08
N ARG A 152 1.05 -8.94 3.53
CA ARG A 152 1.48 -7.78 4.32
C ARG A 152 1.49 -6.55 3.43
N TYR A 153 0.88 -5.47 3.91
CA TYR A 153 0.98 -4.17 3.28
C TYR A 153 2.32 -3.54 3.61
N TYR A 154 3.15 -3.34 2.60
CA TYR A 154 4.38 -2.56 2.69
C TYR A 154 4.14 -1.21 2.06
N TYR A 155 4.36 -0.15 2.83
CA TYR A 155 4.13 1.20 2.36
C TYR A 155 5.46 1.84 1.95
N SER A 156 5.47 2.53 0.83
CA SER A 156 6.59 3.35 0.36
C SER A 156 6.19 4.81 0.30
N GLN A 157 7.14 5.70 0.51
CA GLN A 157 6.95 7.14 0.32
C GLN A 157 7.32 7.48 -1.14
N ASP A 158 6.31 7.79 -1.96
CA ASP A 158 6.41 7.86 -3.42
C ASP A 158 7.53 8.78 -3.94
N ASP A 159 7.85 9.86 -3.22
CA ASP A 159 8.77 10.90 -3.70
C ASP A 159 10.22 10.77 -3.19
N ARG A 160 10.49 9.86 -2.24
CA ARG A 160 11.79 9.81 -1.55
C ARG A 160 12.48 8.45 -1.62
N ASP A 161 11.71 7.38 -1.70
CA ASP A 161 12.24 6.05 -1.45
C ASP A 161 12.12 5.11 -2.65
N ALA A 162 11.61 5.56 -3.80
CA ALA A 162 11.30 4.71 -4.95
C ALA A 162 11.99 5.15 -6.25
N ASP A 163 12.63 4.19 -6.94
CA ASP A 163 13.10 4.33 -8.33
C ASP A 163 12.36 3.35 -9.24
N THR A 164 12.07 3.76 -10.48
CA THR A 164 11.56 2.84 -11.52
C THR A 164 12.71 2.42 -12.43
N LEU A 165 12.95 1.12 -12.51
CA LEU A 165 14.03 0.50 -13.28
C LEU A 165 13.47 -0.64 -14.13
N THR A 166 14.20 -1.06 -15.16
CA THR A 166 13.86 -2.31 -15.87
C THR A 166 14.38 -3.53 -15.11
N LEU A 167 13.89 -4.72 -15.47
CA LEU A 167 14.41 -5.98 -14.92
C LEU A 167 15.91 -6.16 -15.26
N ALA A 168 16.33 -5.76 -16.45
CA ALA A 168 17.74 -5.78 -16.85
C ALA A 168 18.60 -4.89 -15.96
N ASP A 169 18.14 -3.67 -15.66
CA ASP A 169 18.85 -2.73 -14.79
C ASP A 169 19.03 -3.34 -13.39
N LEU A 170 17.97 -3.90 -12.79
CA LEU A 170 18.06 -4.55 -11.48
C LEU A 170 19.07 -5.70 -11.46
N ARG A 171 19.07 -6.54 -12.51
CA ARG A 171 20.04 -7.64 -12.63
C ARG A 171 21.46 -7.14 -12.76
N SER A 172 21.68 -6.05 -13.50
CA SER A 172 23.00 -5.43 -13.62
C SER A 172 23.53 -4.92 -12.27
N LEU A 173 22.62 -4.53 -11.37
CA LEU A 173 22.90 -4.14 -9.98
C LEU A 173 23.01 -5.33 -9.01
N GLY A 174 22.80 -6.56 -9.48
CA GLY A 174 22.78 -7.77 -8.64
C GLY A 174 21.54 -7.87 -7.75
N VAL A 175 20.48 -7.13 -8.05
CA VAL A 175 19.22 -7.14 -7.30
C VAL A 175 18.22 -8.03 -8.02
N SER A 176 17.59 -8.94 -7.29
CA SER A 176 16.49 -9.76 -7.82
C SER A 176 15.16 -9.24 -7.26
N PRO A 177 14.12 -9.05 -8.09
CA PRO A 177 12.78 -8.76 -7.60
C PRO A 177 12.30 -9.84 -6.63
N GLN A 178 11.58 -9.43 -5.60
CA GLN A 178 10.88 -10.36 -4.73
C GLN A 178 9.86 -11.14 -5.56
N THR A 179 9.77 -12.45 -5.31
CA THR A 179 8.73 -13.27 -5.92
C THR A 179 7.38 -12.77 -5.45
N ASP A 180 6.62 -12.23 -6.40
CA ASP A 180 5.21 -11.92 -6.28
C ASP A 180 4.47 -13.06 -5.56
N ALA A 181 3.80 -12.78 -4.44
CA ALA A 181 2.81 -13.66 -3.84
C ALA A 181 1.50 -13.61 -4.67
N TYR A 182 1.61 -13.82 -5.98
CA TYR A 182 0.49 -13.75 -6.91
C TYR A 182 0.44 -14.99 -7.79
N ILE A 183 -0.56 -15.85 -7.54
CA ILE A 183 -0.87 -16.97 -8.41
C ILE A 183 -1.58 -16.46 -9.67
N ARG A 184 -0.80 -16.28 -10.75
CA ARG A 184 -1.24 -15.94 -12.11
C ARG A 184 -2.41 -16.80 -12.62
N ASP A 185 -2.56 -18.02 -12.12
CA ASP A 185 -3.50 -19.02 -12.66
C ASP A 185 -4.97 -18.80 -12.26
N VAL A 186 -5.26 -18.02 -11.21
CA VAL A 186 -6.65 -17.77 -10.78
C VAL A 186 -7.36 -16.76 -11.71
N TYR A 187 -6.60 -15.83 -12.32
CA TYR A 187 -7.15 -14.73 -13.12
C TYR A 187 -7.84 -15.19 -14.41
N LYS A 188 -7.47 -16.35 -14.96
CA LYS A 188 -8.08 -16.87 -16.21
C LYS A 188 -9.53 -17.32 -16.07
N HIS A 189 -10.01 -17.62 -14.86
CA HIS A 189 -11.34 -18.18 -14.67
C HIS A 189 -12.37 -17.18 -14.12
N SER A 190 -11.94 -16.04 -13.56
CA SER A 190 -12.86 -15.12 -12.87
C SER A 190 -13.59 -14.12 -13.81
N PHE A 191 -13.06 -13.86 -15.01
CA PHE A 191 -13.67 -12.95 -15.99
C PHE A 191 -14.39 -13.68 -17.14
N ALA A 192 -14.30 -15.01 -17.21
CA ALA A 192 -14.86 -15.79 -18.32
C ALA A 192 -16.34 -16.19 -18.14
N HIS A 193 -17.03 -15.76 -17.07
CA HIS A 193 -18.43 -16.12 -16.80
C HIS A 193 -19.30 -14.93 -16.43
N ASN A 194 -19.36 -13.95 -17.33
CA ASN A 194 -20.54 -13.07 -17.45
C ASN A 194 -20.89 -12.88 -18.94
N ASP A 195 -20.90 -13.99 -19.68
CA ASP A 195 -21.65 -14.03 -20.94
C ASP A 195 -23.12 -14.30 -20.60
N VAL A 196 -23.92 -13.25 -20.74
CA VAL A 196 -25.29 -13.24 -21.26
C VAL A 196 -26.14 -14.47 -20.88
N GLN A 197 -26.98 -14.31 -19.86
CA GLN A 197 -28.32 -14.88 -19.90
C GLN A 197 -29.33 -13.74 -19.78
N GLN A 198 -29.57 -13.09 -20.92
CA GLN A 198 -30.89 -12.52 -21.20
C GLN A 198 -31.75 -13.66 -21.76
N THR A 199 -32.77 -14.05 -21.01
CA THR A 199 -34.07 -14.52 -21.52
C THR A 199 -35.14 -14.16 -20.51
#